data_AF-A0A257K2T1-F1
#
_entry.id   AF-A0A257K2T1-F1
#
_cell.length_a   1.000
_cell.length_b   1.000
_cell.length_c   1.000
_cell.angle_alpha   90.00
_cell.angle_beta   90.00
_cell.angle_gamma   90.00
#
_symmetry.space_group_name_H-M   'P 1'
#
loop_
_entity.id
_entity.type
_entity.pdbx_description
1 polymer ?
#
loop_
_entity_poly.entity_id
_entity_poly.type
_entity_poly.pdbx_seq_one_letter_code
_entity_poly.pdbx_strand_id
1 'polypeptide(L)'
;MTPFLIALLILNILFIGILIINSYKAKRTHRLQTAAYESIIVTLLKSQNEQQSRIEMADELRETLSVSGAHIGAEILSLQYQLLEKLSENNLLE
;
A
#
# COMPACT_ATOMS: atom_id res chain seq x y z
N MET A 1 -58.15 8.40 36.81
CA MET A 1 -57.52 8.05 35.50
C MET A 1 -56.65 9.17 34.94
N THR A 2 -57.02 10.44 35.08
CA THR A 2 -56.23 11.60 34.63
C THR A 2 -54.80 11.73 35.20
N PRO A 3 -54.50 11.47 36.50
CA PRO A 3 -53.12 11.59 37.00
C PRO A 3 -52.18 10.51 36.44
N PHE A 4 -52.72 9.32 36.13
CA PHE A 4 -51.95 8.24 35.52
C PHE A 4 -51.52 8.59 34.09
N LEU A 5 -52.42 9.15 33.29
CA LEU A 5 -52.12 9.64 31.93
C LEU A 5 -51.06 10.74 31.93
N ILE A 6 -51.12 11.67 32.91
CA ILE A 6 -50.12 12.73 33.05
C ILE A 6 -48.75 12.16 33.43
N ALA A 7 -48.69 11.22 34.38
CA ALA A 7 -47.43 10.56 34.74
C ALA A 7 -46.81 9.80 33.56
N LEU A 8 -47.63 9.10 32.77
CA LEU A 8 -47.19 8.37 31.58
C LEU A 8 -46.68 9.31 30.49
N LEU A 9 -47.32 10.48 30.31
CA LEU A 9 -46.87 11.52 29.38
C LEU A 9 -45.49 12.05 29.77
N ILE A 10 -45.29 12.40 31.04
CA ILE A 10 -44.01 12.92 31.56
C ILE A 10 -42.89 11.89 31.37
N LEU A 11 -43.18 10.61 31.66
CA LEU A 11 -42.23 9.52 31.47
C LEU A 11 -41.81 9.37 30.00
N ASN A 12 -42.77 9.47 29.07
CA ASN A 12 -42.48 9.42 27.64
C ASN A 12 -41.62 10.60 27.18
N ILE A 13 -41.91 11.82 27.63
CA ILE A 13 -41.12 13.01 27.29
C ILE A 13 -39.68 12.86 27.79
N LEU A 14 -39.49 12.35 29.01
CA LEU A 14 -38.16 12.03 29.55
C LEU A 14 -37.41 11.01 28.68
N PHE A 15 -38.10 9.95 28.27
CA PHE A 15 -37.52 8.91 27.42
C PHE A 15 -37.09 9.46 26.06
N ILE A 16 -37.94 10.27 25.43
CA ILE A 16 -37.64 10.93 24.16
C ILE A 16 -36.44 11.88 24.32
N GLY A 17 -36.37 12.65 25.41
CA GLY A 17 -35.24 13.51 25.71
C GLY A 17 -33.92 12.76 25.81
N ILE A 18 -33.89 11.63 26.51
CA ILE A 18 -32.71 10.77 26.64
C ILE A 18 -32.29 10.21 25.27
N LEU A 19 -33.25 9.73 24.48
CA LEU A 19 -32.98 9.21 23.14
C LEU A 19 -32.39 10.27 22.20
N ILE A 20 -32.89 11.51 22.26
CA ILE A 20 -32.38 12.62 21.45
C ILE A 20 -30.93 12.95 21.83
N ILE A 21 -30.64 13.07 23.14
CA ILE A 21 -29.28 13.36 23.63
C ILE A 21 -28.32 12.24 23.22
N ASN A 22 -28.71 10.98 23.42
CA ASN A 22 -27.88 9.85 23.06
C ASN A 22 -27.65 9.76 21.55
N SER A 23 -28.69 9.99 20.75
CA SER A 23 -28.59 10.02 19.29
C SER A 23 -27.66 11.13 18.80
N TYR A 24 -27.71 12.31 19.43
CA TYR A 24 -26.81 13.42 19.08
C TYR A 24 -25.35 13.07 19.42
N LYS A 25 -25.12 12.48 20.59
CA LYS A 25 -23.78 12.03 21.01
C LYS A 25 -23.24 10.94 20.08
N ALA A 26 -24.06 9.94 19.76
CA ALA A 26 -23.69 8.86 18.85
C ALA A 26 -23.35 9.39 17.44
N LYS A 27 -24.17 10.29 16.87
CA LYS A 27 -23.87 10.93 15.58
C LYS A 27 -22.54 11.68 15.59
N ARG A 28 -22.23 12.39 16.68
CA ARG A 28 -20.94 13.10 16.81
C ARG A 28 -19.77 12.13 16.85
N THR A 29 -19.87 11.06 17.64
CA THR A 29 -18.81 10.04 17.73
C THR A 29 -18.60 9.34 16.39
N HIS A 30 -19.66 8.95 15.70
CA HIS A 30 -19.56 8.33 14.37
C HIS A 30 -18.88 9.27 13.37
N ARG A 31 -19.25 10.57 13.34
CA ARG A 31 -18.56 11.54 12.47
C ARG A 31 -17.06 11.63 12.74
N LEU A 32 -16.66 11.64 14.01
CA LEU A 32 -15.24 11.68 14.38
C LEU A 32 -14.52 10.39 13.96
N GLN A 33 -15.15 9.23 14.15
CA GLN A 33 -14.59 7.96 13.71
C GLN A 33 -14.47 7.89 12.18
N THR A 34 -15.50 8.30 11.44
CA THR A 34 -15.46 8.35 9.97
C THR A 34 -14.33 9.25 9.48
N ALA A 35 -14.19 10.46 10.05
CA ALA A 35 -13.08 11.36 9.68
C ALA A 35 -11.69 10.77 9.99
N ALA A 36 -11.56 10.04 11.10
CA ALA A 36 -10.33 9.32 11.42
C ALA A 36 -10.04 8.20 10.42
N TYR A 37 -11.05 7.41 10.05
CA TYR A 37 -10.90 6.36 9.03
C TYR A 37 -10.55 6.93 7.65
N GLU A 38 -11.19 8.02 7.23
CA GLU A 38 -10.85 8.70 5.97
C GLU A 38 -9.38 9.16 5.95
N SER A 39 -8.90 9.75 7.05
CA SER A 39 -7.50 10.16 7.19
C SER A 39 -6.52 8.97 7.09
N ILE A 40 -6.86 7.86 7.74
CA ILE A 40 -6.08 6.61 7.66
C ILE A 40 -6.06 6.07 6.23
N ILE A 41 -7.20 6.07 5.53
CA ILE A 41 -7.31 5.61 4.14
C ILE A 41 -6.43 6.46 3.21
N VAL A 42 -6.47 7.79 3.33
CA VAL A 42 -5.62 8.69 2.53
C VAL A 42 -4.14 8.42 2.78
N THR A 43 -3.77 8.16 4.04
CA THR A 43 -2.38 7.85 4.42
C THR A 43 -1.93 6.51 3.83
N LEU A 44 -2.79 5.49 3.89
CA LEU A 44 -2.56 4.18 3.28
C LEU A 44 -2.41 4.26 1.76
N LEU A 45 -3.30 4.99 1.08
CA LEU A 45 -3.23 5.21 -0.37
C LEU A 45 -1.92 5.89 -0.78
N LYS A 46 -1.49 6.91 -0.03
CA LYS A 46 -0.20 7.56 -0.28
C LYS A 46 0.97 6.59 -0.13
N SER A 47 0.98 5.78 0.94
CA SER A 47 2.02 4.79 1.17
C SER A 47 2.02 3.69 0.10
N GLN A 48 0.85 3.22 -0.33
CA GLN A 48 0.74 2.25 -1.43
C GLN A 48 1.31 2.80 -2.73
N ASN A 49 1.06 4.06 -3.06
CA ASN A 49 1.61 4.67 -4.27
C ASN A 49 3.15 4.76 -4.23
N GLU A 50 3.72 5.10 -3.06
CA GLU A 50 5.17 5.09 -2.86
C GLU A 50 5.75 3.67 -2.96
N GLN A 51 5.03 2.65 -2.47
CA GLN A 51 5.45 1.25 -2.60
C GLN A 51 5.34 0.74 -4.04
N GLN A 52 4.30 1.13 -4.77
CA GLN A 52 4.12 0.81 -6.19
C GLN A 52 5.31 1.30 -7.02
N SER A 53 5.70 2.56 -6.83
CA SER A 53 6.88 3.13 -7.52
C SER A 53 8.18 2.39 -7.18
N ARG A 54 8.34 1.89 -5.95
CA ARG A 54 9.49 1.06 -5.57
C ARG A 54 9.48 -0.30 -6.24
N ILE A 55 8.31 -0.90 -6.44
CA ILE A 55 8.16 -2.18 -7.16
C ILE A 55 8.53 -1.98 -8.62
N GLU A 56 8.02 -0.93 -9.27
CA GLU A 56 8.37 -0.59 -10.66
C GLU A 56 9.88 -0.38 -10.84
N MET A 57 10.53 0.37 -9.93
CA MET A 57 11.99 0.53 -9.94
C MET A 57 12.74 -0.80 -9.74
N ALA A 58 12.22 -1.70 -8.90
CA ALA A 58 12.83 -3.00 -8.68
C ALA A 58 12.75 -3.89 -9.93
N ASP A 59 11.63 -3.84 -10.66
CA ASP A 59 11.44 -4.55 -11.91
C ASP A 59 12.36 -3.99 -13.01
N GLU A 60 12.48 -2.66 -13.14
CA GLU A 60 13.39 -2.02 -14.09
C GLU A 60 14.87 -2.35 -13.79
N LEU A 61 15.25 -2.36 -12.51
CA LEU A 61 16.60 -2.75 -12.10
C LEU A 61 16.88 -4.23 -12.42
N ARG A 62 15.89 -5.10 -12.20
CA ARG A 62 16.00 -6.53 -12.53
C ARG A 62 16.18 -6.75 -14.02
N GLU A 63 15.41 -6.04 -14.86
CA GLU A 63 15.55 -6.10 -16.31
C GLU A 63 16.93 -5.62 -16.76
N THR A 64 17.37 -4.47 -16.24
CA THR A 64 18.70 -3.89 -16.54
C THR A 64 19.83 -4.85 -16.17
N LEU A 65 19.75 -5.46 -14.97
CA LEU A 65 20.73 -6.46 -14.52
C LEU A 65 20.72 -7.71 -15.40
N SER A 66 19.55 -8.17 -15.84
CA SER A 66 19.43 -9.31 -16.75
C SER A 66 20.09 -9.02 -18.10
N VAL A 67 19.84 -7.85 -18.69
CA VAL A 67 20.44 -7.43 -19.96
C VAL A 67 21.95 -7.28 -19.81
N SER A 68 22.40 -6.59 -18.76
CA SER A 68 23.83 -6.41 -18.49
C SER A 68 24.54 -7.75 -18.26
N GLY A 69 23.92 -8.70 -17.56
CA GLY A 69 24.47 -10.03 -17.34
C GLY A 69 24.63 -10.83 -18.63
N ALA A 70 23.63 -10.76 -19.53
CA ALA A 70 23.72 -11.38 -20.84
C ALA A 70 24.84 -10.77 -21.70
N HIS A 71 24.99 -9.44 -21.66
CA HIS A 71 26.03 -8.73 -22.39
C HIS A 71 27.44 -9.09 -21.89
N ILE A 72 27.67 -9.05 -20.57
CA ILE A 72 28.94 -9.44 -19.96
C ILE A 72 29.27 -10.90 -20.28
N GLY A 73 28.28 -11.80 -20.23
CA GLY A 73 28.47 -13.20 -20.60
C GLY A 73 28.94 -13.37 -22.05
N ALA A 74 28.36 -12.61 -22.97
CA ALA A 74 28.77 -12.61 -24.37
C ALA A 74 30.18 -12.04 -24.57
N GLU A 75 30.54 -10.94 -23.88
CA GLU A 75 31.90 -10.38 -23.93
C GLU A 75 32.94 -11.35 -23.39
N ILE A 76 32.68 -12.02 -22.26
CA ILE A 76 33.59 -13.02 -21.69
C ILE A 76 33.81 -14.17 -22.67
N LEU A 77 32.75 -14.67 -23.30
CA LEU A 77 32.84 -15.71 -24.33
C LEU A 77 33.68 -15.22 -25.52
N SER A 78 33.43 -14.01 -26.01
CA SER A 78 34.22 -13.40 -27.09
C SER A 78 35.70 -13.27 -26.72
N LEU A 79 36.00 -12.80 -25.51
CA LEU A 79 37.36 -12.68 -25.01
C LEU A 79 38.03 -14.05 -24.93
N GLN A 80 37.34 -15.09 -24.46
CA GLN A 80 37.88 -16.45 -24.46
C GLN A 80 38.20 -16.96 -25.86
N TYR A 81 37.32 -16.72 -26.84
CA TYR A 81 37.59 -17.06 -28.24
C TYR A 81 38.81 -16.31 -28.80
N GLN A 82 38.90 -15.00 -28.57
CA GLN A 82 40.05 -14.20 -29.00
C GLN A 82 41.36 -14.68 -28.33
N LEU A 83 41.29 -15.09 -27.06
CA LEU A 83 42.44 -15.62 -26.33
C LEU A 83 42.88 -16.97 -26.90
N LEU A 84 41.94 -17.87 -27.20
CA LEU A 84 42.20 -19.13 -27.90
C LEU A 84 42.80 -18.90 -29.29
N GLU A 85 42.24 -17.98 -30.07
CA GLU A 85 42.76 -17.60 -31.38
C GLU A 85 44.19 -17.08 -31.27
N LYS A 86 44.45 -16.15 -30.34
CA LYS A 86 45.80 -15.63 -30.09
C LYS A 86 46.78 -16.68 -29.62
N LEU A 87 46.36 -17.62 -28.76
CA LEU A 87 47.22 -18.73 -28.33
C LEU A 87 47.51 -19.69 -29.49
N SER A 88 46.53 -19.94 -30.37
CA SER A 88 46.71 -20.73 -31.59
C SER A 88 47.69 -20.07 -32.56
N GLU A 89 47.54 -18.76 -32.81
CA GLU A 89 48.43 -17.99 -33.69
C GLU A 89 49.89 -18.01 -33.20
N ASN A 90 50.11 -18.14 -31.89
CA ASN A 90 51.43 -18.17 -31.29
C ASN A 90 51.98 -19.60 -31.07
N ASN A 91 51.33 -20.65 -31.60
CA ASN A 91 51.69 -22.06 -31.37
C ASN A 91 51.81 -22.43 -29.88
N LEU A 92 51.03 -21.77 -29.02
CA LEU A 92 50.99 -22.02 -27.57
C LEU A 92 49.86 -22.99 -27.18
N LEU A 93 49.05 -23.42 -28.15
CA LEU A 93 48.14 -24.55 -28.02
C LEU A 93 48.82 -25.77 -28.66
N GLU A 94 49.12 -26.78 -27.84
CA GLU A 94 49.56 -28.11 -28.30
C GLU A 94 48.48 -28.80 -29.15
#